data_AF-A0AA42UL31-F1
#
_entry.id   AF-A0AA42UL31-F1
#
_cell.length_a   1.000
_cell.length_b   1.000
_cell.length_c   1.000
_cell.angle_alpha   90.00
_cell.angle_beta   90.00
_cell.angle_gamma   90.00
#
_symmetry.space_group_name_H-M   'P 1'
#
loop_
_entity.id
_entity.type
_entity.pdbx_description
1 polymer ?
#
loop_
_entity_poly.entity_id
_entity_poly.type
_entity_poly.pdbx_seq_one_letter_code
_entity_poly.pdbx_strand_id
1 'polypeptide(L)'
;MIIHKESFILPSLELTFNFFIFAFVTTVVSSIALIYAIKNIGSTATSILGASEPVVAVAVSVMIFGEDFSLSLALGIFMIILGVTLNVIGDAYQQKRLK
;
A
#
# COMPACT_ATOMS: atom_id res chain seq x y z
N MET A 1 30.28 10.41 4.82
CA MET A 1 29.84 10.68 3.43
C MET A 1 30.60 9.74 2.52
N ILE A 2 30.08 8.54 2.29
CA ILE A 2 30.63 7.60 1.30
C ILE A 2 29.45 7.24 0.39
N ILE A 3 29.24 8.10 -0.60
CA ILE A 3 28.43 7.79 -1.77
C ILE A 3 29.33 6.87 -2.62
N HIS A 4 29.19 5.56 -2.43
CA HIS A 4 29.73 4.61 -3.39
C HIS A 4 28.95 4.82 -4.69
N LYS A 5 29.61 5.43 -5.67
CA LYS A 5 29.15 5.50 -7.06
C LYS A 5 29.24 4.10 -7.69
N GLU A 6 28.48 3.16 -7.17
CA GLU A 6 28.02 2.04 -7.98
C GLU A 6 26.79 2.57 -8.71
N SER A 7 27.07 3.34 -9.76
CA SER A 7 26.31 3.38 -10.98
C SER A 7 24.88 2.86 -10.86
N PHE A 8 23.93 3.74 -10.52
CA PHE A 8 22.57 3.64 -11.06
C PHE A 8 22.64 3.85 -12.58
N ILE A 9 23.36 2.95 -13.25
CA ILE A 9 23.46 2.82 -14.69
C ILE A 9 22.69 1.55 -14.94
N LEU A 10 21.43 1.69 -15.38
CA LEU A 10 20.67 0.55 -15.89
C LEU A 10 21.53 -0.09 -16.99
N PRO A 11 22.07 -1.30 -16.76
CA PRO A 11 23.17 -1.82 -17.56
C PRO A 11 22.75 -2.20 -18.99
N SER A 12 21.43 -2.27 -19.25
CA SER A 12 20.88 -2.53 -20.58
C SER A 12 19.61 -1.69 -20.86
N LEU A 13 19.45 -1.30 -22.13
CA LEU A 13 18.21 -0.67 -22.62
C LEU A 13 16.99 -1.59 -22.41
N GLU A 14 17.18 -2.90 -22.49
CA GLU A 14 16.12 -3.89 -22.26
C GLU A 14 15.61 -3.87 -20.81
N LEU A 15 16.51 -3.83 -19.80
CA LEU A 15 16.11 -3.70 -18.39
C LEU A 15 15.36 -2.39 -18.13
N THR A 16 15.86 -1.30 -18.72
CA THR A 16 15.21 0.02 -18.64
C THR A 16 13.78 -0.05 -19.18
N PHE A 17 13.61 -0.67 -20.35
CA PHE A 17 12.30 -0.82 -20.99
C PHE A 17 11.35 -1.71 -20.17
N ASN A 18 11.84 -2.82 -19.63
CA ASN A 18 11.05 -3.71 -18.78
C ASN A 18 10.56 -3.02 -17.50
N PHE A 19 11.45 -2.29 -16.80
CA PHE A 19 11.04 -1.53 -15.61
C PHE A 19 10.09 -0.38 -15.95
N PHE A 20 10.29 0.28 -17.10
CA PHE A 20 9.37 1.32 -17.56
C PHE A 20 7.96 0.78 -17.78
N ILE A 21 7.83 -0.36 -18.49
CA ILE A 21 6.54 -1.02 -18.69
C ILE A 21 5.95 -1.47 -17.36
N PHE A 22 6.74 -2.10 -16.49
CA PHE A 22 6.27 -2.56 -15.19
C PHE A 22 5.74 -1.40 -14.33
N ALA A 23 6.50 -0.30 -14.24
CA ALA A 23 6.11 0.91 -13.50
C ALA A 23 4.87 1.57 -14.10
N PHE A 24 4.79 1.64 -15.43
CA PHE A 24 3.64 2.21 -16.12
C PHE A 24 2.38 1.37 -15.86
N VAL A 25 2.46 0.05 -16.06
CA VAL A 25 1.35 -0.87 -15.85
C VAL A 25 0.89 -0.84 -14.39
N THR A 26 1.80 -0.98 -13.42
CA THR A 26 1.41 -0.97 -12.00
C THR A 26 0.78 0.36 -11.59
N THR A 27 1.25 1.50 -12.11
CA THR A 27 0.73 2.81 -11.75
C THR A 27 -0.62 3.09 -12.40
N VAL A 28 -0.74 2.84 -13.70
CA VAL A 28 -1.97 3.12 -14.47
C VAL A 28 -3.09 2.19 -14.03
N VAL A 29 -2.81 0.89 -13.91
CA VAL A 29 -3.82 -0.09 -13.47
C VAL A 29 -4.27 0.22 -12.04
N SER A 30 -3.34 0.51 -11.11
CA SER A 30 -3.68 0.88 -9.73
C SER A 30 -4.52 2.16 -9.67
N SER A 31 -4.16 3.19 -10.46
CA SER A 31 -4.91 4.45 -10.49
C SER A 31 -6.33 4.29 -11.04
N ILE A 32 -6.51 3.50 -12.10
CA ILE A 32 -7.85 3.22 -12.66
C ILE A 32 -8.69 2.44 -11.65
N ALA A 33 -8.10 1.43 -11.00
CA ALA A 33 -8.77 0.66 -9.95
C ALA A 33 -9.18 1.55 -8.77
N LEU A 34 -8.32 2.48 -8.35
CA LEU A 34 -8.62 3.46 -7.30
C LEU A 34 -9.80 4.35 -7.69
N ILE A 35 -9.79 4.92 -8.90
CA ILE A 35 -10.89 5.75 -9.41
C ILE A 35 -12.19 4.94 -9.47
N TYR A 36 -12.12 3.69 -9.91
CA TYR A 36 -13.27 2.81 -9.98
C TYR A 36 -13.81 2.49 -8.57
N ALA A 37 -12.94 2.19 -7.60
CA ALA A 37 -13.33 1.98 -6.21
C ALA A 37 -14.04 3.21 -5.63
N ILE A 38 -13.47 4.41 -5.81
CA ILE A 38 -14.09 5.66 -5.35
C ILE A 38 -15.49 5.84 -5.95
N LYS A 39 -15.66 5.54 -7.25
CA LYS A 39 -16.96 5.68 -7.93
C LYS A 39 -18.01 4.67 -7.46
N ASN A 40 -17.61 3.47 -7.07
CA ASN A 40 -18.55 2.40 -6.72
C ASN A 40 -18.88 2.34 -5.22
N ILE A 41 -17.90 2.54 -4.34
CA ILE A 41 -18.07 2.41 -2.88
C ILE A 41 -17.84 3.72 -2.12
N GLY A 42 -17.50 4.81 -2.82
CA GLY A 42 -17.24 6.12 -2.25
C GLY A 42 -15.80 6.32 -1.79
N SER A 43 -15.41 7.58 -1.60
CA SER A 43 -14.05 7.96 -1.21
C SER A 43 -13.67 7.47 0.19
N THR A 44 -14.58 7.55 1.15
CA THR A 44 -14.33 7.15 2.56
C THR A 44 -13.99 5.66 2.68
N ALA A 45 -14.84 4.77 2.14
CA ALA A 45 -14.58 3.34 2.17
C ALA A 45 -13.31 2.97 1.39
N THR A 46 -13.06 3.65 0.25
CA THR A 46 -11.83 3.44 -0.53
C THR A 46 -10.58 3.84 0.24
N SER A 47 -10.60 4.99 0.94
CA SER A 47 -9.48 5.43 1.78
C SER A 47 -9.19 4.47 2.93
N ILE A 48 -10.22 3.87 3.53
CA ILE A 48 -10.05 2.85 4.59
C ILE A 48 -9.40 1.58 4.03
N LEU A 49 -9.83 1.12 2.86
CA LEU A 49 -9.21 -0.03 2.18
C LEU A 49 -7.75 0.26 1.82
N GLY A 50 -7.45 1.47 1.34
CA GLY A 50 -6.08 1.92 1.10
C GLY A 50 -5.24 1.96 2.37
N ALA A 51 -5.78 2.46 3.48
CA ALA A 51 -5.10 2.46 4.77
C ALA A 51 -4.82 1.04 5.32
N SER A 52 -5.49 0.02 4.77
CA SER A 52 -5.29 -1.39 5.11
C SER A 52 -4.16 -2.04 4.29
N GLU A 53 -3.53 -1.33 3.35
CA GLU A 53 -2.37 -1.79 2.57
C GLU A 53 -1.26 -2.43 3.43
N PRO A 54 -0.88 -1.88 4.61
CA PRO A 54 0.19 -2.48 5.41
C PRO A 54 -0.14 -3.90 5.90
N VAL A 55 -1.41 -4.24 6.10
CA VAL A 55 -1.82 -5.60 6.48
C VAL A 55 -1.57 -6.57 5.32
N VAL A 56 -1.89 -6.17 4.10
CA VAL A 56 -1.62 -6.97 2.89
C VAL A 56 -0.13 -7.12 2.67
N ALA A 57 0.65 -6.06 2.88
CA ALA A 57 2.12 -6.10 2.76
C ALA A 57 2.72 -7.14 3.72
N VAL A 58 2.27 -7.18 4.98
CA VAL A 58 2.73 -8.18 5.95
C VAL A 58 2.29 -9.59 5.57
N ALA A 59 1.05 -9.77 5.13
CA ALA A 59 0.54 -11.06 4.67
C ALA A 59 1.38 -11.61 3.51
N VAL A 60 1.68 -10.77 2.52
CA VAL A 60 2.57 -11.13 1.40
C VAL A 60 3.98 -11.46 1.90
N SER A 61 4.51 -10.71 2.88
CA SER A 61 5.84 -10.97 3.43
C SER A 61 5.97 -12.37 4.01
N VAL A 62 5.00 -12.77 4.84
CA VAL A 62 5.02 -14.07 5.51
C VAL A 62 4.71 -15.20 4.52
N MET A 63 3.71 -15.03 3.65
CA MET A 63 3.25 -16.11 2.76
C MET A 63 4.15 -16.34 1.55
N ILE A 64 4.68 -15.27 0.96
CA ILE A 64 5.45 -15.35 -0.30
C ILE A 64 6.95 -15.28 -0.04
N PHE A 65 7.41 -14.38 0.85
CA PHE A 65 8.83 -14.27 1.17
C PHE A 65 9.28 -15.22 2.29
N GLY A 66 8.34 -15.95 2.93
CA GLY A 66 8.64 -16.95 3.95
C GLY A 66 9.23 -16.33 5.22
N GLU A 67 8.93 -15.06 5.51
CA GLU A 67 9.40 -14.40 6.71
C GLU A 67 8.75 -15.01 7.95
N ASP A 68 9.55 -15.30 8.98
CA ASP A 68 9.05 -15.87 10.23
C ASP A 68 8.07 -14.90 10.92
N PHE A 69 6.89 -15.42 11.27
CA PHE A 69 5.89 -14.64 11.99
C PHE A 69 6.34 -14.40 13.45
N SER A 70 7.05 -13.29 13.66
CA SER A 70 7.53 -12.88 14.99
C SER A 70 6.49 -12.11 15.80
N LEU A 71 6.67 -12.09 17.12
CA LEU A 71 5.85 -11.29 18.04
C LEU A 71 5.85 -9.79 17.68
N SER A 72 6.97 -9.27 17.20
CA SER A 72 7.09 -7.88 16.75
C SER A 72 6.23 -7.61 15.52
N LEU A 73 6.18 -8.54 14.57
CA LEU A 73 5.34 -8.45 13.38
C LEU A 73 3.85 -8.50 13.76
N ALA A 74 3.48 -9.39 14.68
CA ALA A 74 2.13 -9.48 15.22
C ALA A 74 1.68 -8.17 15.90
N LEU A 75 2.54 -7.58 16.72
CA LEU A 75 2.29 -6.27 17.35
C LEU A 75 2.16 -5.14 16.32
N GLY A 76 2.98 -5.15 15.27
CA GLY A 76 2.88 -4.21 14.16
C GLY A 76 1.52 -4.30 13.45
N ILE A 77 1.09 -5.51 13.08
CA ILE A 77 -0.24 -5.75 12.48
C ILE A 77 -1.35 -5.26 13.42
N PHE A 78 -1.24 -5.56 14.71
CA PHE A 78 -2.21 -5.11 15.70
C PHE A 78 -2.32 -3.58 15.74
N MET A 79 -1.19 -2.87 15.76
CA MET A 79 -1.17 -1.39 15.72
C MET A 79 -1.78 -0.84 14.42
N ILE A 80 -1.51 -1.45 13.26
CA ILE A 80 -2.08 -1.06 11.98
C ILE A 80 -3.61 -1.21 12.02
N ILE A 81 -4.12 -2.38 12.42
CA ILE A 81 -5.56 -2.65 12.49
C ILE A 81 -6.24 -1.67 13.45
N LEU A 82 -5.62 -1.39 14.59
CA LEU A 82 -6.13 -0.43 15.57
C LEU A 82 -6.20 0.99 14.97
N GLY A 83 -5.15 1.43 14.29
CA GLY A 83 -5.13 2.73 13.60
C GLY A 83 -6.20 2.85 12.51
N VAL A 84 -6.34 1.83 11.66
CA VAL A 84 -7.36 1.79 10.61
C VAL A 84 -8.76 1.81 11.22
N THR A 85 -9.00 1.04 12.28
CA THR A 85 -10.30 0.99 12.98
C THR A 85 -10.66 2.35 13.58
N LEU A 86 -9.71 3.02 14.23
CA LEU A 86 -9.91 4.38 14.74
C LEU A 86 -10.22 5.37 13.61
N ASN A 87 -9.57 5.24 12.46
CA ASN A 87 -9.84 6.07 11.30
C ASN A 87 -11.28 5.90 10.80
N VAL A 88 -11.77 4.65 10.70
CA VAL A 88 -13.17 4.36 10.30
C VAL A 88 -14.17 4.98 11.27
N ILE A 89 -13.95 4.81 12.57
CA ILE A 89 -14.84 5.34 13.62
C ILE A 89 -14.83 6.86 13.61
N GLY A 90 -13.65 7.47 13.44
CA GLY A 90 -13.47 8.91 13.32
C GLY A 90 -14.26 9.50 12.16
N ASP A 91 -14.14 8.91 10.96
CA ASP A 91 -14.89 9.35 9.78
C ASP A 91 -16.40 9.19 9.96
N ALA A 92 -16.86 8.08 10.54
CA ALA A 92 -18.27 7.86 10.85
C ALA A 92 -18.82 8.91 11.84
N TYR A 93 -18.02 9.30 12.83
CA TYR A 93 -18.39 10.36 13.78
C TYR A 93 -18.46 11.74 13.11
N GLN A 94 -17.48 12.08 12.26
CA GLN A 94 -17.47 13.35 11.51
C GLN A 94 -18.67 13.46 10.56
N GLN A 95 -19.00 12.40 9.81
CA GLN A 95 -20.18 12.40 8.93
C GLN A 95 -21.48 12.63 9.70
N LYS A 96 -21.62 12.06 10.91
CA LYS A 96 -22.82 12.22 11.74
C LYS A 96 -22.93 13.63 12.34
N ARG A 97 -21.81 14.33 12.53
CA ARG A 97 -21.77 15.69 13.08
C ARG A 97 -22.06 16.80 12.05
N LEU A 98 -21.90 16.48 10.77
CA LEU A 98 -22.13 17.38 9.64
C LEU A 98 -23.56 17.30 9.08
N LYS A 99 -24.35 16.32 9.51
CA LYS A 99 -25.80 16.22 9.26
C LYS A 99 -26.57 16.73 10.47
#